data_AF-A0A1H0USC1-F1
#
_entry.id   AF-A0A1H0USC1-F1
#
_cell.length_a   1.000
_cell.length_b   1.000
_cell.length_c   1.000
_cell.angle_alpha   90.00
_cell.angle_beta   90.00
_cell.angle_gamma   90.00
#
_symmetry.space_group_name_H-M   'P 1'
#
loop_
_entity.id
_entity.type
_entity.pdbx_description
1 polymer ?
#
loop_
_entity_poly.entity_id
_entity_poly.type
_entity_poly.pdbx_seq_one_letter_code
_entity_poly.pdbx_strand_id
1 'polypeptide(L)'
;MAGNGGPAGGLAGDGVPVAGAAEDGGPAGGLTGDGGPAGGAAEDGGQAGGVAGVDGSGGPADVGADEVGGPGRGARRGAAGGAGFPGADLVDREWSLAELAVAYAYPRQGPGGRQPWLRANMVSTLDGAAQHDGRSQPISCAADMRIFGTLRALADVVIVGAETVRQEGYRPARARAEFAEARRAAGQGPAPAIAVVSASLDLDYSLPLFTSPLVPTLVLTGAAAAPDRIAAAEKAGARVVIAGDGVGVDPVRAVQALAELGHTRLLTEGGPRLLGQLVAAGVLDELCLTISPMLTAGDAQRIAGGPSVAVPARFELASLLEEEGFLFGRYRRR
;
A
#
# COMPACT_ATOMS: atom_id res chain seq x y z
N MET A 1 39.04 47.29 35.03
CA MET A 1 39.25 46.77 33.66
C MET A 1 37.86 46.62 33.06
N ALA A 2 37.34 47.54 32.23
CA ALA A 2 37.62 47.69 30.78
C ALA A 2 37.56 46.34 30.06
N GLY A 3 36.76 46.05 29.03
CA GLY A 3 35.83 46.78 28.16
C GLY A 3 35.03 45.70 27.36
N ASN A 4 33.81 45.97 26.89
CA ASN A 4 33.47 46.52 25.57
C ASN A 4 33.18 45.45 24.49
N GLY A 5 32.05 45.59 23.78
CA GLY A 5 31.87 45.10 22.40
C GLY A 5 30.74 44.09 22.12
N GLY A 6 29.56 44.57 21.70
CA GLY A 6 28.85 43.95 20.55
C GLY A 6 29.14 44.77 19.28
N PRO A 7 28.46 44.60 18.12
CA PRO A 7 27.60 43.51 17.62
C PRO A 7 27.94 43.08 16.14
N ALA A 8 27.03 42.32 15.49
CA ALA A 8 26.66 42.36 14.05
C ALA A 8 27.02 41.17 13.10
N GLY A 9 26.04 40.90 12.20
CA GLY A 9 26.17 40.34 10.84
C GLY A 9 26.03 38.81 10.74
N GLY A 10 24.97 38.23 10.18
CA GLY A 10 24.70 38.12 8.72
C GLY A 10 25.35 36.83 8.21
N LEU A 11 24.64 35.84 7.65
CA LEU A 11 24.07 35.88 6.30
C LEU A 11 23.01 34.79 6.14
N ALA A 12 21.88 35.19 5.55
CA ALA A 12 20.93 34.31 4.89
C ALA A 12 21.61 33.66 3.67
N GLY A 13 21.51 32.34 3.58
CA GLY A 13 21.81 31.60 2.36
C GLY A 13 20.50 31.26 1.66
N ASP A 14 20.29 31.86 0.50
CA ASP A 14 19.21 31.57 -0.43
C ASP A 14 19.21 30.08 -0.80
N GLY A 15 18.23 29.35 -0.26
CA GLY A 15 17.89 28.00 -0.69
C GLY A 15 17.02 28.07 -1.93
N VAL A 16 17.65 27.91 -3.09
CA VAL A 16 17.02 27.68 -4.39
C VAL A 16 15.97 26.56 -4.28
N PRO A 17 14.72 26.75 -4.74
CA PRO A 17 13.75 25.66 -4.78
C PRO A 17 14.18 24.61 -5.80
N VAL A 18 14.45 23.39 -5.31
CA VAL A 18 14.77 22.24 -6.16
C VAL A 18 13.49 21.73 -6.83
N ALA A 19 13.63 21.48 -8.14
CA ALA A 19 12.62 21.19 -9.12
C ALA A 19 11.57 20.15 -8.71
N GLY A 20 10.30 20.52 -8.90
CA GLY A 20 9.20 19.59 -8.93
C GLY A 20 9.32 18.63 -10.11
N ALA A 21 8.85 17.39 -9.89
CA ALA A 21 8.63 16.43 -10.96
C ALA A 21 7.78 17.07 -12.07
N ALA A 22 8.33 17.06 -13.27
CA ALA A 22 7.77 17.56 -14.51
C ALA A 22 6.44 16.88 -14.85
N GLU A 23 5.52 17.63 -15.45
CA GLU A 23 4.47 17.06 -16.31
C GLU A 23 4.35 17.89 -17.61
N ASP A 24 4.37 17.14 -18.71
CA ASP A 24 4.20 17.55 -20.09
C ASP A 24 2.77 18.04 -20.38
N GLY A 25 2.67 18.99 -21.31
CA GLY A 25 1.41 19.54 -21.80
C GLY A 25 0.81 18.76 -22.97
N GLY A 26 -0.52 18.74 -23.04
CA GLY A 26 -1.27 18.36 -24.25
C GLY A 26 -2.78 18.24 -24.01
N PRO A 27 -3.67 18.74 -24.91
CA PRO A 27 -4.99 19.23 -24.52
C PRO A 27 -6.18 18.31 -24.82
N ALA A 28 -7.33 18.78 -24.32
CA ALA A 28 -8.65 18.19 -24.23
C ALA A 28 -9.42 17.91 -25.53
N GLY A 29 -10.37 16.97 -25.41
CA GLY A 29 -11.57 16.74 -26.24
C GLY A 29 -12.15 15.37 -25.83
N GLY A 30 -13.43 15.11 -25.55
CA GLY A 30 -14.68 15.82 -25.73
C GLY A 30 -15.75 14.77 -26.13
N LEU A 31 -16.85 14.68 -25.36
CA LEU A 31 -18.17 14.11 -25.73
C LEU A 31 -18.29 12.55 -25.79
N THR A 32 -19.41 11.83 -25.57
CA THR A 32 -20.79 11.98 -25.04
C THR A 32 -21.47 10.58 -25.11
N GLY A 33 -22.48 10.31 -24.27
CA GLY A 33 -23.59 9.35 -24.51
C GLY A 33 -23.34 7.90 -24.04
N ASP A 34 -23.98 7.33 -23.02
CA ASP A 34 -25.42 7.07 -22.72
C ASP A 34 -25.97 5.77 -23.35
N GLY A 35 -26.71 4.98 -22.55
CA GLY A 35 -27.52 3.83 -23.01
C GLY A 35 -27.26 2.47 -22.33
N GLY A 36 -28.06 2.14 -21.31
CA GLY A 36 -28.22 0.78 -20.77
C GLY A 36 -29.26 -0.08 -21.54
N PRO A 37 -30.03 -0.96 -20.88
CA PRO A 37 -29.70 -2.40 -20.76
C PRO A 37 -30.86 -3.37 -21.12
N ALA A 38 -30.58 -4.68 -21.22
CA ALA A 38 -31.51 -5.83 -21.10
C ALA A 38 -30.67 -7.13 -21.16
N GLY A 39 -30.96 -8.30 -20.57
CA GLY A 39 -32.11 -8.88 -19.88
C GLY A 39 -32.09 -10.42 -20.07
N GLY A 40 -32.61 -11.20 -19.11
CA GLY A 40 -32.90 -12.66 -19.19
C GLY A 40 -31.84 -13.58 -18.54
N ALA A 41 -32.08 -14.33 -17.45
CA ALA A 41 -33.00 -15.47 -17.22
C ALA A 41 -32.67 -16.67 -18.16
N ALA A 42 -32.57 -17.94 -17.77
CA ALA A 42 -32.87 -18.69 -16.55
C ALA A 42 -32.19 -20.10 -16.65
N GLU A 43 -32.28 -20.89 -15.57
CA GLU A 43 -32.42 -22.38 -15.57
C GLU A 43 -31.20 -23.22 -16.01
N ASP A 44 -30.91 -24.43 -15.52
CA ASP A 44 -31.46 -25.37 -14.53
C ASP A 44 -30.39 -26.47 -14.34
N GLY A 45 -30.56 -27.38 -13.37
CA GLY A 45 -29.92 -28.70 -13.44
C GLY A 45 -28.99 -29.07 -12.29
N GLY A 46 -29.60 -29.50 -11.18
CA GLY A 46 -28.91 -30.29 -10.17
C GLY A 46 -28.65 -31.73 -10.64
N GLN A 47 -27.60 -32.34 -10.10
CA GLN A 47 -27.60 -33.78 -9.87
C GLN A 47 -26.67 -34.14 -8.71
N ALA A 48 -27.25 -34.89 -7.78
CA ALA A 48 -26.61 -35.49 -6.62
C ALA A 48 -26.27 -36.97 -6.92
N GLY A 49 -25.23 -37.45 -6.24
CA GLY A 49 -24.82 -38.86 -6.15
C GLY A 49 -23.34 -38.87 -5.76
N GLY A 50 -22.86 -39.54 -4.72
CA GLY A 50 -23.39 -40.66 -3.96
C GLY A 50 -22.22 -41.59 -3.65
N VAL A 51 -21.65 -41.41 -2.45
CA VAL A 51 -20.95 -42.34 -1.53
C VAL A 51 -20.30 -43.66 -2.00
N ALA A 52 -19.06 -43.89 -1.51
CA ALA A 52 -18.50 -45.09 -0.85
C ALA A 52 -16.95 -45.03 -1.02
N GLY A 53 -16.09 -45.04 0.00
CA GLY A 53 -15.85 -46.11 0.99
C GLY A 53 -14.90 -47.17 0.38
N VAL A 54 -13.83 -47.69 0.99
CA VAL A 54 -13.25 -47.68 2.35
C VAL A 54 -11.74 -48.11 2.16
N ASP A 55 -10.96 -48.12 3.26
CA ASP A 55 -9.84 -49.04 3.62
C ASP A 55 -8.64 -49.32 2.66
N GLY A 56 -7.38 -49.42 3.11
CA GLY A 56 -6.81 -49.43 4.45
C GLY A 56 -5.31 -49.78 4.41
N SER A 57 -4.63 -49.46 5.52
CA SER A 57 -3.46 -50.13 6.12
C SER A 57 -2.15 -50.32 5.35
N GLY A 58 -1.04 -49.87 5.98
CA GLY A 58 0.25 -50.56 5.93
C GLY A 58 1.50 -49.67 5.93
N GLY A 59 1.95 -49.23 7.11
CA GLY A 59 3.40 -49.08 7.37
C GLY A 59 3.98 -50.41 7.90
N PRO A 60 5.20 -50.48 8.45
CA PRO A 60 6.22 -49.43 8.58
C PRO A 60 7.68 -49.91 8.30
N ALA A 61 8.65 -49.05 8.65
CA ALA A 61 9.98 -49.35 9.20
C ALA A 61 11.07 -49.86 8.23
N ASP A 62 12.37 -49.61 8.41
CA ASP A 62 13.22 -48.76 9.26
C ASP A 62 14.68 -49.08 8.83
N VAL A 63 15.63 -48.30 9.35
CA VAL A 63 17.05 -48.57 9.64
C VAL A 63 18.10 -48.74 8.51
N GLY A 64 19.18 -47.99 8.69
CA GLY A 64 20.50 -48.28 8.12
C GLY A 64 21.51 -47.15 8.27
N ALA A 65 21.97 -46.88 9.49
CA ALA A 65 23.14 -46.05 9.80
C ALA A 65 24.41 -46.91 9.95
N ASP A 66 25.55 -46.23 10.16
CA ASP A 66 26.93 -46.71 10.36
C ASP A 66 27.75 -46.94 9.07
N GLU A 67 29.01 -46.52 8.91
CA GLU A 67 30.03 -46.07 9.86
C GLU A 67 31.21 -45.39 9.11
N VAL A 68 31.79 -44.38 9.76
CA VAL A 68 33.22 -43.97 9.88
C VAL A 68 34.26 -44.51 8.90
N GLY A 69 35.05 -43.60 8.30
CA GLY A 69 36.39 -43.92 7.77
C GLY A 69 37.09 -42.79 6.98
N GLY A 70 37.88 -41.95 7.65
CA GLY A 70 39.00 -41.23 7.02
C GLY A 70 40.27 -42.10 7.08
N PRO A 71 41.25 -41.98 6.17
CA PRO A 71 42.12 -40.79 6.12
C PRO A 71 42.66 -40.41 4.73
N GLY A 72 43.40 -39.30 4.64
CA GLY A 72 44.46 -39.15 3.63
C GLY A 72 44.37 -37.93 2.72
N ARG A 73 45.20 -36.93 3.00
CA ARG A 73 45.54 -35.82 2.09
C ARG A 73 46.13 -36.38 0.78
N GLY A 74 45.52 -36.03 -0.34
CA GLY A 74 46.07 -36.23 -1.67
C GLY A 74 45.61 -35.09 -2.57
N ALA A 75 46.53 -34.17 -2.90
CA ALA A 75 46.28 -33.12 -3.87
C ALA A 75 45.96 -33.74 -5.24
N ARG A 76 44.72 -33.57 -5.69
CA ARG A 76 44.35 -33.72 -7.10
C ARG A 76 43.62 -32.47 -7.54
N ARG A 77 44.34 -31.68 -8.34
CA ARG A 77 43.82 -30.61 -9.18
C ARG A 77 42.95 -31.30 -10.23
N GLY A 78 41.65 -31.35 -9.98
CA GLY A 78 40.64 -31.90 -10.88
C GLY A 78 39.58 -30.83 -11.09
N ALA A 79 39.34 -30.48 -12.35
CA ALA A 79 38.38 -29.49 -12.77
C ALA A 79 37.00 -29.76 -12.14
N ALA A 80 36.61 -28.97 -11.15
CA ALA A 80 35.22 -28.80 -10.79
C ALA A 80 34.62 -27.90 -11.88
N GLY A 81 34.03 -28.52 -12.90
CA GLY A 81 32.95 -27.88 -13.62
C GLY A 81 31.94 -27.46 -12.56
N GLY A 82 31.89 -26.17 -12.29
CA GLY A 82 30.85 -25.60 -11.46
C GLY A 82 29.54 -25.99 -12.11
N ALA A 83 28.81 -26.90 -11.48
CA ALA A 83 27.40 -27.05 -11.75
C ALA A 83 26.80 -25.67 -11.44
N GLY A 84 26.63 -24.86 -12.48
CA GLY A 84 25.88 -23.62 -12.38
C GLY A 84 24.55 -24.00 -11.78
N PHE A 85 24.18 -23.34 -10.68
CA PHE A 85 22.80 -23.40 -10.23
C PHE A 85 21.94 -23.07 -11.44
N PRO A 86 20.99 -23.93 -11.85
CA PRO A 86 20.07 -23.59 -12.89
C PRO A 86 19.20 -22.46 -12.33
N GLY A 87 19.63 -21.22 -12.51
CA GLY A 87 18.75 -20.09 -12.41
C GLY A 87 17.70 -20.32 -13.48
N ALA A 88 16.44 -20.48 -13.07
CA ALA A 88 15.36 -20.20 -14.00
C ALA A 88 15.67 -18.82 -14.57
N ASP A 89 15.72 -18.68 -15.89
CA ASP A 89 15.80 -17.37 -16.53
C ASP A 89 14.60 -16.59 -16.02
N LEU A 90 14.81 -15.76 -14.99
CA LEU A 90 13.81 -14.83 -14.53
C LEU A 90 13.61 -13.88 -15.70
N VAL A 91 12.39 -13.88 -16.23
CA VAL A 91 12.03 -13.02 -17.34
C VAL A 91 11.86 -11.62 -16.77
N ASP A 92 12.99 -10.93 -16.62
CA ASP A 92 13.02 -9.52 -16.28
C ASP A 92 12.36 -8.76 -17.43
N ARG A 93 11.27 -8.06 -17.11
CA ARG A 93 10.51 -7.29 -18.09
C ARG A 93 9.82 -6.13 -17.42
N GLU A 94 9.65 -5.07 -18.20
CA GLU A 94 8.83 -3.94 -17.77
C GLU A 94 7.33 -4.28 -17.77
N TRP A 95 6.64 -3.90 -16.69
CA TRP A 95 5.19 -4.02 -16.58
C TRP A 95 4.45 -2.75 -17.02
N SER A 96 3.59 -2.87 -18.03
CA SER A 96 2.76 -1.74 -18.47
C SER A 96 1.68 -1.38 -17.45
N LEU A 97 1.21 -0.13 -17.45
CA LEU A 97 0.13 0.33 -16.56
C LEU A 97 -1.15 -0.51 -16.70
N ALA A 98 -1.48 -0.98 -17.90
CA ALA A 98 -2.64 -1.82 -18.15
C ALA A 98 -2.50 -3.21 -17.51
N GLU A 99 -1.33 -3.83 -17.62
CA GLU A 99 -1.05 -5.12 -16.97
C GLU A 99 -1.06 -4.97 -15.45
N LEU A 100 -0.46 -3.90 -14.92
CA LEU A 100 -0.51 -3.59 -13.50
C LEU A 100 -1.95 -3.35 -13.02
N ALA A 101 -2.77 -2.65 -13.80
CA ALA A 101 -4.18 -2.43 -13.46
C ALA A 101 -4.96 -3.75 -13.30
N VAL A 102 -4.69 -4.72 -14.18
CA VAL A 102 -5.28 -6.07 -14.10
C VAL A 102 -4.71 -6.84 -12.92
N ALA A 103 -3.39 -6.87 -12.75
CA ALA A 103 -2.70 -7.61 -11.69
C ALA A 103 -3.12 -7.15 -10.28
N TYR A 104 -3.42 -5.86 -10.12
CA TYR A 104 -3.82 -5.24 -8.87
C TYR A 104 -5.31 -4.88 -8.81
N ALA A 105 -6.15 -5.42 -9.69
CA ALA A 105 -7.60 -5.16 -9.62
C ALA A 105 -8.18 -5.53 -8.25
N TYR A 106 -9.07 -4.68 -7.72
CA TYR A 106 -9.83 -5.01 -6.51
C TYR A 106 -10.80 -6.17 -6.79
N PRO A 107 -11.13 -7.00 -5.79
CA PRO A 107 -12.12 -8.06 -5.96
C PRO A 107 -13.46 -7.51 -6.46
N ARG A 108 -14.12 -8.25 -7.35
CA ARG A 108 -15.49 -7.93 -7.74
C ARG A 108 -16.40 -8.03 -6.52
N GLN A 109 -17.24 -7.03 -6.34
CA GLN A 109 -18.20 -7.04 -5.23
C GLN A 109 -19.34 -8.01 -5.56
N GLY A 110 -19.68 -8.86 -4.58
CA GLY A 110 -20.76 -9.83 -4.71
C GLY A 110 -22.15 -9.22 -4.51
N PRO A 111 -23.21 -10.00 -4.70
CA PRO A 111 -24.60 -9.55 -4.56
C PRO A 111 -25.00 -9.09 -3.15
N GLY A 112 -24.14 -9.29 -2.13
CA GLY A 112 -24.37 -8.91 -0.73
C GLY A 112 -24.02 -7.46 -0.36
N GLY A 113 -23.80 -6.58 -1.35
CA GLY A 113 -23.48 -5.17 -1.13
C GLY A 113 -21.99 -4.85 -1.18
N ARG A 114 -21.67 -3.54 -1.11
CA ARG A 114 -20.30 -3.04 -1.23
C ARG A 114 -19.53 -3.21 0.08
N GLN A 115 -18.93 -4.38 0.32
CA GLN A 115 -18.01 -4.51 1.45
C GLN A 115 -16.71 -3.73 1.17
N PRO A 116 -16.20 -2.95 2.14
CA PRO A 116 -14.91 -2.29 1.97
C PRO A 116 -13.80 -3.33 1.87
N TRP A 117 -12.83 -3.06 1.01
CA TRP A 117 -11.61 -3.84 0.87
C TRP A 117 -10.43 -2.92 1.14
N LEU A 118 -9.72 -3.18 2.23
CA LEU A 118 -8.54 -2.41 2.63
C LEU A 118 -7.26 -3.10 2.17
N ARG A 119 -6.59 -2.45 1.24
CA ARG A 119 -5.25 -2.78 0.75
C ARG A 119 -4.21 -1.88 1.41
N ALA A 120 -3.08 -2.42 1.83
CA ALA A 120 -1.88 -1.65 2.15
C ALA A 120 -0.85 -1.73 1.01
N ASN A 121 -0.06 -0.68 0.81
CA ASN A 121 1.11 -0.69 -0.05
C ASN A 121 2.36 -0.29 0.72
N MET A 122 3.35 -1.17 0.76
CA MET A 122 4.60 -0.96 1.49
C MET A 122 5.81 -1.40 0.66
N VAL A 123 6.96 -0.81 0.94
CA VAL A 123 8.27 -1.29 0.48
C VAL A 123 9.09 -1.74 1.68
N SER A 124 9.89 -2.79 1.50
CA SER A 124 10.82 -3.33 2.49
C SER A 124 12.11 -3.75 1.83
N THR A 125 13.25 -3.51 2.45
CA THR A 125 14.50 -4.19 2.09
C THR A 125 14.49 -5.66 2.49
N LEU A 126 15.51 -6.42 2.08
CA LEU A 126 15.65 -7.85 2.39
C LEU A 126 15.70 -8.14 3.89
N ASP A 127 16.21 -7.20 4.69
CA ASP A 127 16.30 -7.27 6.15
C ASP A 127 15.10 -6.63 6.88
N GLY A 128 14.07 -6.20 6.14
CA GLY A 128 12.80 -5.76 6.74
C GLY A 128 12.68 -4.25 6.98
N ALA A 129 13.62 -3.42 6.49
CA ALA A 129 13.58 -1.98 6.69
C ALA A 129 12.56 -1.31 5.77
N ALA A 130 11.66 -0.50 6.33
CA ALA A 130 10.65 0.26 5.59
C ALA A 130 11.13 1.64 5.11
N GLN A 131 12.35 2.03 5.48
CA GLN A 131 12.93 3.33 5.17
C GLN A 131 14.46 3.29 5.24
N HIS A 132 15.10 4.24 4.56
CA HIS A 132 16.49 4.63 4.76
C HIS A 132 16.53 6.15 5.00
N ASP A 133 17.21 6.60 6.06
CA ASP A 133 17.27 8.00 6.51
C ASP A 133 15.89 8.68 6.61
N GLY A 134 14.91 7.95 7.16
CA GLY A 134 13.55 8.42 7.40
C GLY A 134 12.64 8.42 6.17
N ARG A 135 13.10 7.95 5.01
CA ARG A 135 12.32 7.97 3.76
C ARG A 135 12.31 6.60 3.07
N SER A 136 11.21 6.27 2.41
CA SER A 136 11.08 5.05 1.61
C SER A 136 11.68 5.18 0.19
N GLN A 137 11.73 6.39 -0.36
CA GLN A 137 12.23 6.65 -1.72
C GLN A 137 13.61 6.02 -2.02
N PRO A 138 14.61 6.07 -1.12
CA PRO A 138 15.94 5.51 -1.41
C PRO A 138 15.95 3.98 -1.57
N ILE A 139 14.92 3.28 -1.08
CA ILE A 139 14.81 1.81 -1.17
C ILE A 139 13.77 1.35 -2.20
N SER A 140 13.25 2.29 -3.01
CA SER A 140 12.26 2.05 -4.07
C SER A 140 12.90 2.04 -5.46
N CYS A 141 12.11 1.80 -6.51
CA CYS A 141 12.53 1.81 -7.91
C CYS A 141 11.43 2.35 -8.84
N ALA A 142 11.72 2.48 -10.14
CA ALA A 142 10.76 2.99 -11.12
C ALA A 142 9.51 2.10 -11.25
N ALA A 143 9.68 0.77 -11.19
CA ALA A 143 8.57 -0.19 -11.21
C ALA A 143 7.67 -0.06 -9.97
N ASP A 144 8.26 0.08 -8.78
CA ASP A 144 7.52 0.35 -7.54
C ASP A 144 6.70 1.64 -7.64
N MET A 145 7.25 2.69 -8.25
CA MET A 145 6.54 3.95 -8.48
C MET A 145 5.39 3.83 -9.50
N ARG A 146 5.56 3.02 -10.56
CA ARG A 146 4.47 2.67 -11.50
C ARG A 146 3.36 1.92 -10.79
N ILE A 147 3.71 0.96 -9.94
CA ILE A 147 2.76 0.20 -9.12
C ILE A 147 2.04 1.12 -8.14
N PHE A 148 2.76 1.91 -7.36
CA PHE A 148 2.22 2.89 -6.42
C PHE A 148 1.17 3.79 -7.09
N GLY A 149 1.52 4.39 -8.23
CA GLY A 149 0.59 5.23 -8.99
C GLY A 149 -0.63 4.45 -9.53
N THR A 150 -0.46 3.17 -9.89
CA THR A 150 -1.55 2.30 -10.34
C THR A 150 -2.50 1.96 -9.19
N LEU A 151 -1.97 1.62 -8.03
CA LEU A 151 -2.75 1.31 -6.83
C LEU A 151 -3.64 2.50 -6.43
N ARG A 152 -3.09 3.71 -6.45
CA ARG A 152 -3.86 4.96 -6.24
C ARG A 152 -4.97 5.12 -7.27
N ALA A 153 -4.66 4.90 -8.54
CA ALA A 153 -5.62 5.05 -9.62
C ALA A 153 -6.75 4.01 -9.58
N LEU A 154 -6.57 2.87 -8.91
CA LEU A 154 -7.61 1.86 -8.69
C LEU A 154 -8.45 2.13 -7.43
N ALA A 155 -7.93 2.88 -6.46
CA ALA A 155 -8.60 3.13 -5.18
C ALA A 155 -9.73 4.18 -5.28
N ASP A 156 -10.72 4.07 -4.40
CA ASP A 156 -11.68 5.15 -4.12
C ASP A 156 -11.06 6.20 -3.20
N VAL A 157 -10.29 5.74 -2.20
CA VAL A 157 -9.67 6.55 -1.16
C VAL A 157 -8.26 6.05 -0.87
N VAL A 158 -7.33 6.99 -0.68
CA VAL A 158 -5.99 6.74 -0.16
C VAL A 158 -5.88 7.25 1.28
N ILE A 159 -5.65 6.34 2.22
CA ILE A 159 -5.56 6.58 3.66
C ILE A 159 -4.10 6.78 4.06
N VAL A 160 -3.81 7.91 4.70
CA VAL A 160 -2.48 8.28 5.18
C VAL A 160 -2.54 8.80 6.62
N GLY A 161 -1.43 8.67 7.34
CA GLY A 161 -1.30 9.27 8.67
C GLY A 161 -0.95 10.76 8.60
N ALA A 162 -1.38 11.53 9.60
CA ALA A 162 -1.04 12.96 9.70
C ALA A 162 0.47 13.23 9.76
N GLU A 163 1.27 12.29 10.30
CA GLU A 163 2.73 12.43 10.36
C GLU A 163 3.36 12.39 8.95
N THR A 164 2.94 11.44 8.11
CA THR A 164 3.32 11.38 6.69
C THR A 164 2.96 12.66 5.96
N VAL A 165 1.74 13.19 6.18
CA VAL A 165 1.32 14.46 5.55
C VAL A 165 2.24 15.62 5.93
N ARG A 166 2.65 15.72 7.20
CA ARG A 166 3.55 16.78 7.69
C ARG A 166 4.98 16.64 7.17
N GLN A 167 5.49 15.41 7.07
CA GLN A 167 6.90 15.15 6.76
C GLN A 167 7.18 15.10 5.25
N GLU A 168 6.20 14.68 4.44
CA GLU A 168 6.44 14.32 3.04
C GLU A 168 5.79 15.27 2.02
N GLY A 169 5.25 16.41 2.46
CA GLY A 169 4.68 17.42 1.56
C GLY A 169 3.53 16.86 0.72
N TYR A 170 2.70 16.02 1.33
CA TYR A 170 1.68 15.22 0.66
C TYR A 170 0.69 16.09 -0.13
N ARG A 171 0.39 15.69 -1.36
CA ARG A 171 -0.45 16.46 -2.30
C ARG A 171 -1.77 15.73 -2.61
N PRO A 172 -2.79 16.42 -3.13
CA PRO A 172 -3.99 15.76 -3.65
C PRO A 172 -3.62 14.72 -4.69
N ALA A 173 -4.43 13.67 -4.81
CA ALA A 173 -4.32 12.78 -5.94
C ALA A 173 -4.69 13.50 -7.24
N ARG A 174 -3.89 13.27 -8.28
CA ARG A 174 -4.14 13.79 -9.63
C ARG A 174 -5.05 12.83 -10.39
N ALA A 175 -5.85 13.39 -11.31
CA ALA A 175 -6.50 12.59 -12.33
C ALA A 175 -5.43 12.04 -13.28
N ARG A 176 -5.54 10.76 -13.63
CA ARG A 176 -4.60 10.09 -14.55
C ARG A 176 -5.36 9.66 -15.78
N ALA A 177 -4.99 10.20 -16.94
CA ALA A 177 -5.72 10.02 -18.19
C ALA A 177 -5.82 8.53 -18.57
N GLU A 178 -4.75 7.76 -18.30
CA GLU A 178 -4.64 6.33 -18.59
C GLU A 178 -5.68 5.50 -17.82
N PHE A 179 -6.19 6.02 -16.69
CA PHE A 179 -7.15 5.34 -15.83
C PHE A 179 -8.55 5.97 -15.87
N ALA A 180 -8.74 7.09 -16.58
CA ALA A 180 -9.98 7.87 -16.55
C ALA A 180 -11.20 7.02 -16.95
N GLU A 181 -11.08 6.26 -18.04
CA GLU A 181 -12.16 5.41 -18.54
C GLU A 181 -12.45 4.25 -17.60
N ALA A 182 -11.42 3.58 -17.07
CA ALA A 182 -11.58 2.50 -16.11
C ALA A 182 -12.25 2.98 -14.81
N ARG A 183 -11.87 4.16 -14.31
CA ARG A 183 -12.49 4.79 -13.14
C ARG A 183 -13.96 5.12 -13.39
N ARG A 184 -14.28 5.72 -14.54
CA ARG A 184 -15.66 6.01 -14.94
C ARG A 184 -16.52 4.75 -15.03
N ALA A 185 -16.02 3.71 -15.71
CA ALA A 185 -16.70 2.42 -15.82
C ALA A 185 -16.93 1.75 -14.45
N ALA A 186 -16.07 2.03 -13.48
CA ALA A 186 -16.16 1.50 -12.12
C ALA A 186 -16.89 2.43 -11.13
N GLY A 187 -17.58 3.47 -11.64
CA GLY A 187 -18.37 4.43 -10.86
C GLY A 187 -17.54 5.34 -9.94
N GLN A 188 -16.26 5.54 -10.25
CA GLN A 188 -15.34 6.37 -9.47
C GLN A 188 -15.31 7.81 -9.97
N GLY A 189 -14.97 8.74 -9.07
CA GLY A 189 -14.57 10.10 -9.45
C GLY A 189 -13.24 10.14 -10.22
N PRO A 190 -12.83 11.31 -10.74
CA PRO A 190 -11.66 11.46 -11.61
C PRO A 190 -10.32 11.12 -10.94
N ALA A 191 -10.26 11.18 -9.60
CA ALA A 191 -9.12 10.80 -8.77
C ALA A 191 -9.63 10.16 -7.47
N PRO A 192 -8.81 9.39 -6.73
CA PRO A 192 -9.17 8.96 -5.37
C PRO A 192 -9.20 10.17 -4.43
N ALA A 193 -10.06 10.14 -3.42
CA ALA A 193 -9.94 11.10 -2.32
C ALA A 193 -8.72 10.74 -1.45
N ILE A 194 -8.16 11.74 -0.76
CA ILE A 194 -7.17 11.49 0.30
C ILE A 194 -7.90 11.51 1.65
N ALA A 195 -7.63 10.51 2.49
CA ALA A 195 -8.13 10.39 3.85
C ALA A 195 -6.97 10.50 4.84
N VAL A 196 -6.90 11.61 5.58
CA VAL A 196 -5.86 11.85 6.58
C VAL A 196 -6.36 11.42 7.95
N VAL A 197 -5.69 10.45 8.56
CA VAL A 197 -5.96 10.00 9.93
C VAL A 197 -5.26 10.94 10.90
N SER A 198 -6.03 11.71 11.68
CA SER A 198 -5.51 12.71 12.62
C SER A 198 -6.39 12.83 13.87
N ALA A 199 -5.85 12.43 15.03
CA ALA A 199 -6.51 12.62 16.32
C ALA A 199 -6.58 14.11 16.73
N SER A 200 -5.51 14.87 16.47
CA SER A 200 -5.41 16.26 16.89
C SER A 200 -5.97 17.26 15.88
N LEU A 201 -6.16 16.86 14.62
CA LEU A 201 -6.43 17.76 13.49
C LEU A 201 -5.35 18.85 13.30
N ASP A 202 -4.16 18.66 13.90
CA ASP A 202 -3.02 19.56 13.79
C ASP A 202 -2.31 19.34 12.44
N LEU A 203 -2.84 20.03 11.44
CA LEU A 203 -2.47 19.96 10.04
C LEU A 203 -2.38 21.40 9.50
N ASP A 204 -1.43 21.64 8.59
CA ASP A 204 -1.37 22.90 7.87
C ASP A 204 -2.42 22.90 6.75
N TYR A 205 -3.57 23.50 7.03
CA TYR A 205 -4.68 23.60 6.09
C TYR A 205 -4.45 24.57 4.93
N SER A 206 -3.31 25.29 4.91
CA SER A 206 -2.93 26.09 3.74
C SER A 206 -2.32 25.25 2.61
N LEU A 207 -1.92 24.00 2.91
CA LEU A 207 -1.30 23.12 1.93
C LEU A 207 -2.22 22.78 0.76
N PRO A 208 -1.68 22.55 -0.45
CA PRO A 208 -2.45 22.15 -1.64
C PRO A 208 -3.36 20.95 -1.43
N LEU A 209 -3.01 20.07 -0.48
CA LEU A 209 -3.82 18.93 -0.07
C LEU A 209 -5.26 19.32 0.29
N PHE A 210 -5.45 20.49 0.89
CA PHE A 210 -6.75 20.99 1.34
C PHE A 210 -7.31 22.05 0.40
N THR A 211 -6.44 22.90 -0.17
CA THR A 211 -6.86 24.09 -0.93
C THR A 211 -7.06 23.86 -2.43
N SER A 212 -6.57 22.76 -3.00
CA SER A 212 -6.71 22.48 -4.44
C SER A 212 -6.94 21.01 -4.81
N PRO A 213 -7.76 20.23 -4.07
CA PRO A 213 -8.03 18.85 -4.45
C PRO A 213 -9.13 18.76 -5.52
N LEU A 214 -9.05 17.75 -6.39
CA LEU A 214 -10.13 17.42 -7.35
C LEU A 214 -11.38 16.84 -6.65
N VAL A 215 -11.16 16.21 -5.50
CA VAL A 215 -12.20 15.62 -4.64
C VAL A 215 -11.86 16.01 -3.20
N PRO A 216 -12.81 16.51 -2.39
CA PRO A 216 -12.52 16.98 -1.04
C PRO A 216 -11.68 16.00 -0.23
N THR A 217 -10.62 16.49 0.42
CA THR A 217 -9.80 15.70 1.34
C THR A 217 -10.63 15.36 2.58
N LEU A 218 -10.62 14.09 2.97
CA LEU A 218 -11.25 13.60 4.18
C LEU A 218 -10.27 13.70 5.34
N VAL A 219 -10.72 14.14 6.51
CA VAL A 219 -9.93 14.10 7.76
C VAL A 219 -10.67 13.21 8.74
N LEU A 220 -10.09 12.05 9.05
CA LEU A 220 -10.66 11.09 9.98
C LEU A 220 -10.15 11.41 11.38
N THR A 221 -11.08 11.56 12.32
CA THR A 221 -10.79 11.90 13.72
C THR A 221 -11.76 11.23 14.69
N GLY A 222 -11.54 11.37 15.99
CA GLY A 222 -12.44 10.83 17.01
C GLY A 222 -13.53 11.83 17.43
N ALA A 223 -14.61 11.34 18.04
CA ALA A 223 -15.76 12.15 18.46
C ALA A 223 -15.43 13.22 19.51
N ALA A 224 -14.33 13.04 20.26
CA ALA A 224 -13.84 14.02 21.24
C ALA A 224 -12.91 15.09 20.63
N ALA A 225 -12.81 15.18 19.30
CA ALA A 225 -12.07 16.24 18.62
C ALA A 225 -12.62 17.63 18.97
N ALA A 226 -11.71 18.61 19.11
CA ALA A 226 -12.06 19.96 19.49
C ALA A 226 -12.92 20.64 18.39
N PRO A 227 -14.12 21.18 18.71
CA PRO A 227 -15.04 21.72 17.70
C PRO A 227 -14.46 22.86 16.85
N ASP A 228 -13.59 23.68 17.43
CA ASP A 228 -12.87 24.76 16.74
C ASP A 228 -11.90 24.22 15.67
N ARG A 229 -11.23 23.10 15.95
CA ARG A 229 -10.34 22.44 14.99
C ARG A 229 -11.11 21.76 13.87
N ILE A 230 -12.27 21.17 14.17
CA ILE A 230 -13.18 20.64 13.15
C ILE A 230 -13.62 21.78 12.22
N ALA A 231 -14.11 22.88 12.78
CA ALA A 231 -14.55 24.03 12.01
C ALA A 231 -13.42 24.64 11.15
N ALA A 232 -12.18 24.65 11.66
CA ALA A 232 -11.02 25.10 10.89
C ALA A 232 -10.72 24.20 9.67
N ALA A 233 -10.80 22.87 9.85
CA ALA A 233 -10.62 21.91 8.77
C ALA A 233 -11.72 22.06 7.69
N GLU A 234 -12.98 22.17 8.12
CA GLU A 234 -14.12 22.34 7.21
C GLU A 234 -14.07 23.66 6.45
N LYS A 235 -13.68 24.76 7.13
CA LYS A 235 -13.46 26.07 6.49
C LYS A 235 -12.38 26.00 5.41
N ALA A 236 -11.40 25.11 5.53
CA ALA A 236 -10.36 24.91 4.54
C ALA A 236 -10.76 23.98 3.39
N GLY A 237 -12.01 23.49 3.35
CA GLY A 237 -12.52 22.62 2.30
C GLY A 237 -12.33 21.12 2.56
N ALA A 238 -11.81 20.74 3.74
CA ALA A 238 -11.76 19.34 4.14
C ALA A 238 -13.14 18.86 4.62
N ARG A 239 -13.42 17.57 4.46
CA ARG A 239 -14.58 16.92 5.09
C ARG A 239 -14.12 16.14 6.31
N VAL A 240 -14.57 16.54 7.49
CA VAL A 240 -14.25 15.81 8.73
C VAL A 240 -15.17 14.58 8.84
N VAL A 241 -14.58 13.44 9.19
CA VAL A 241 -15.27 12.16 9.38
C VAL A 241 -14.97 11.65 10.78
N ILE A 242 -16.01 11.45 11.58
CA ILE A 242 -15.88 10.89 12.93
C ILE A 242 -15.78 9.37 12.85
N ALA A 243 -14.65 8.84 13.26
CA ALA A 243 -14.27 7.43 13.15
C ALA A 243 -13.72 6.90 14.48
N GLY A 244 -14.30 7.30 15.61
CA GLY A 244 -13.91 6.83 16.95
C GLY A 244 -14.73 7.52 18.04
N ASP A 245 -14.88 6.91 19.22
CA ASP A 245 -15.62 7.50 20.35
C ASP A 245 -14.77 8.49 21.18
N GLY A 246 -13.45 8.32 21.16
CA GLY A 246 -12.52 9.14 21.95
C GLY A 246 -11.85 10.24 21.12
N VAL A 247 -10.62 10.59 21.50
CA VAL A 247 -9.77 11.52 20.73
C VAL A 247 -9.13 10.86 19.51
N GLY A 248 -8.91 9.55 19.57
CA GLY A 248 -8.27 8.77 18.51
C GLY A 248 -9.26 8.22 17.50
N VAL A 249 -8.73 7.84 16.34
CA VAL A 249 -9.45 7.08 15.32
C VAL A 249 -9.39 5.59 15.67
N ASP A 250 -10.56 4.95 15.66
CA ASP A 250 -10.72 3.50 15.69
C ASP A 250 -10.57 2.95 14.26
N PRO A 251 -9.63 2.02 13.99
CA PRO A 251 -9.40 1.52 12.64
C PRO A 251 -10.60 0.80 12.00
N VAL A 252 -11.42 0.10 12.79
CA VAL A 252 -12.64 -0.57 12.30
C VAL A 252 -13.65 0.47 11.85
N ARG A 253 -13.87 1.49 12.68
CA ARG A 253 -14.80 2.58 12.36
C ARG A 253 -14.30 3.44 11.21
N ALA A 254 -12.99 3.63 11.06
CA ALA A 254 -12.42 4.34 9.92
C ALA A 254 -12.79 3.67 8.60
N VAL A 255 -12.60 2.35 8.51
CA VAL A 255 -12.96 1.56 7.32
C VAL A 255 -14.47 1.59 7.06
N GLN A 256 -15.28 1.44 8.12
CA GLN A 256 -16.75 1.47 8.02
C GLN A 256 -17.27 2.84 7.59
N ALA A 257 -16.80 3.92 8.21
CA ALA A 257 -17.23 5.28 7.87
C ALA A 257 -16.88 5.63 6.41
N LEU A 258 -15.73 5.20 5.90
CA LEU A 258 -15.40 5.37 4.48
C LEU A 258 -16.35 4.57 3.57
N ALA A 259 -16.71 3.35 3.97
CA ALA A 259 -17.68 2.52 3.24
C ALA A 259 -19.08 3.15 3.21
N GLU A 260 -19.53 3.75 4.31
CA GLU A 260 -20.79 4.50 4.40
C GLU A 260 -20.82 5.72 3.48
N LEU A 261 -19.65 6.31 3.17
CA LEU A 261 -19.49 7.35 2.14
C LEU A 261 -19.45 6.80 0.70
N GLY A 262 -19.59 5.49 0.52
CA GLY A 262 -19.53 4.80 -0.77
C GLY A 262 -18.13 4.39 -1.20
N HIS A 263 -17.10 4.65 -0.39
CA HIS A 263 -15.73 4.28 -0.69
C HIS A 263 -15.42 2.86 -0.23
N THR A 264 -15.22 1.94 -1.17
CA THR A 264 -15.07 0.52 -0.84
C THR A 264 -13.80 -0.11 -1.40
N ARG A 265 -13.04 0.63 -2.20
CA ARG A 265 -11.67 0.30 -2.60
C ARG A 265 -10.71 1.20 -1.84
N LEU A 266 -10.23 0.73 -0.69
CA LEU A 266 -9.41 1.53 0.22
C LEU A 266 -7.94 1.14 0.04
N LEU A 267 -7.08 2.12 -0.19
CA LEU A 267 -5.63 1.95 -0.17
C LEU A 267 -5.08 2.67 1.05
N THR A 268 -4.25 2.02 1.88
CA THR A 268 -3.43 2.72 2.86
C THR A 268 -1.98 2.78 2.41
N GLU A 269 -1.43 3.99 2.48
CA GLU A 269 0.00 4.30 2.29
C GLU A 269 0.57 4.83 3.63
N GLY A 270 -0.10 4.50 4.73
CA GLY A 270 0.30 4.94 6.07
C GLY A 270 1.63 4.33 6.49
N GLY A 271 2.47 5.13 7.14
CA GLY A 271 3.69 4.64 7.75
C GLY A 271 3.46 3.54 8.81
N PRO A 272 4.54 2.95 9.35
CA PRO A 272 4.48 1.72 10.14
C PRO A 272 3.46 1.70 11.27
N ARG A 273 3.28 2.84 11.96
CA ARG A 273 2.32 2.97 13.07
C ARG A 273 0.88 2.77 12.61
N LEU A 274 0.48 3.38 11.49
CA LEU A 274 -0.89 3.28 10.98
C LEU A 274 -1.16 1.86 10.47
N LEU A 275 -0.22 1.28 9.70
CA LEU A 275 -0.36 -0.10 9.25
C LEU A 275 -0.46 -1.08 10.43
N GLY A 276 0.37 -0.92 11.46
CA GLY A 276 0.31 -1.76 12.66
C GLY A 276 -1.04 -1.68 13.40
N GLN A 277 -1.66 -0.50 13.46
CA GLN A 277 -3.00 -0.33 14.03
C GLN A 277 -4.08 -1.05 13.20
N LEU A 278 -4.01 -0.97 11.87
CA LEU A 278 -4.95 -1.63 10.96
C LEU A 278 -4.81 -3.17 11.04
N VAL A 279 -3.57 -3.67 11.15
CA VAL A 279 -3.28 -5.08 11.37
C VAL A 279 -3.81 -5.55 12.73
N ALA A 280 -3.53 -4.81 13.80
CA ALA A 280 -3.99 -5.16 15.15
C ALA A 280 -5.53 -5.16 15.28
N ALA A 281 -6.20 -4.26 14.56
CA ALA A 281 -7.66 -4.22 14.47
C ALA A 281 -8.25 -5.34 13.57
N GLY A 282 -7.40 -6.07 12.83
CA GLY A 282 -7.85 -7.13 11.95
C GLY A 282 -8.71 -6.62 10.79
N VAL A 283 -8.41 -5.45 10.25
CA VAL A 283 -9.16 -4.85 9.11
C VAL A 283 -8.39 -4.83 7.81
N LEU A 284 -7.14 -5.30 7.79
CA LEU A 284 -6.34 -5.40 6.57
C LEU A 284 -6.72 -6.65 5.77
N ASP A 285 -7.16 -6.46 4.53
CA ASP A 285 -7.56 -7.55 3.62
C ASP A 285 -6.43 -7.96 2.68
N GLU A 286 -5.60 -7.00 2.26
CA GLU A 286 -4.57 -7.23 1.26
C GLU A 286 -3.31 -6.39 1.54
N LEU A 287 -2.14 -6.98 1.33
CA LEU A 287 -0.84 -6.32 1.41
C LEU A 287 -0.14 -6.42 0.07
N CYS A 288 0.07 -5.28 -0.59
CA CYS A 288 1.03 -5.12 -1.65
C CYS A 288 2.39 -4.78 -1.00
N LEU A 289 3.36 -5.67 -1.16
CA LEU A 289 4.69 -5.53 -0.58
C LEU A 289 5.74 -5.61 -1.67
N THR A 290 6.47 -4.52 -1.84
CA THR A 290 7.70 -4.46 -2.62
C THR A 290 8.86 -4.94 -1.75
N ILE A 291 9.57 -5.97 -2.19
CA ILE A 291 10.85 -6.39 -1.61
C ILE A 291 11.96 -5.81 -2.49
N SER A 292 12.67 -4.85 -1.91
CA SER A 292 13.85 -4.22 -2.50
C SER A 292 15.07 -5.13 -2.33
N PRO A 293 15.89 -5.37 -3.38
CA PRO A 293 17.10 -6.19 -3.32
C PRO A 293 18.26 -5.45 -2.65
N MET A 294 17.97 -4.77 -1.53
CA MET A 294 18.89 -3.99 -0.74
C MET A 294 18.93 -4.50 0.70
N LEU A 295 19.99 -4.12 1.43
CA LEU A 295 20.10 -4.27 2.88
C LEU A 295 20.35 -2.89 3.48
N THR A 296 19.54 -2.49 4.47
CA THR A 296 19.71 -1.19 5.14
C THR A 296 20.46 -1.31 6.46
N ALA A 297 20.23 -2.40 7.20
CA ALA A 297 20.66 -2.62 8.58
C ALA A 297 20.26 -1.48 9.55
N GLY A 298 20.73 -1.54 10.79
CA GLY A 298 20.53 -0.49 11.79
C GLY A 298 19.11 -0.41 12.35
N ASP A 299 18.68 0.80 12.70
CA ASP A 299 17.47 1.06 13.49
C ASP A 299 16.21 1.35 12.64
N ALA A 300 16.25 0.96 11.37
CA ALA A 300 15.10 1.17 10.49
C ALA A 300 13.87 0.41 10.98
N GLN A 301 12.70 1.05 10.90
CA GLN A 301 11.45 0.45 11.33
C GLN A 301 11.02 -0.64 10.35
N ARG A 302 10.35 -1.68 10.87
CA ARG A 302 9.59 -2.63 10.04
C ARG A 302 8.39 -1.93 9.39
N ILE A 303 7.85 -2.54 8.32
CA ILE A 303 6.68 -2.01 7.60
C ILE A 303 5.44 -1.84 8.49
N ALA A 304 5.32 -2.61 9.56
CA ALA A 304 4.26 -2.48 10.55
C ALA A 304 4.88 -2.40 11.95
N GLY A 305 4.57 -1.31 12.65
CA GLY A 305 4.96 -1.07 14.03
C GLY A 305 3.74 -0.75 14.88
N GLY A 306 3.73 -1.18 16.13
CA GLY A 306 2.55 -1.01 16.99
C GLY A 306 2.42 -2.11 18.05
N PRO A 307 1.24 -2.24 18.66
CA PRO A 307 1.01 -3.28 19.67
C PRO A 307 1.18 -4.67 19.07
N SER A 308 1.71 -5.59 19.86
CA SER A 308 1.82 -6.99 19.45
C SER A 308 0.44 -7.61 19.26
N VAL A 309 0.28 -8.39 18.19
CA VAL A 309 -0.89 -9.25 18.00
C VAL A 309 -0.68 -10.57 18.73
N ALA A 310 -1.73 -11.10 19.37
CA ALA A 310 -1.64 -12.37 20.09
C ALA A 310 -1.38 -13.56 19.14
N VAL A 311 -2.01 -13.54 17.96
CA VAL A 311 -1.82 -14.53 16.90
C VAL A 311 -1.58 -13.79 15.58
N PRO A 312 -0.45 -14.00 14.89
CA PRO A 312 -0.23 -13.42 13.57
C PRO A 312 -1.30 -13.87 12.56
N ALA A 313 -1.83 -12.93 11.79
CA ALA A 313 -2.73 -13.24 10.69
C ALA A 313 -1.98 -13.95 9.57
N ARG A 314 -2.63 -14.94 8.94
CA ARG A 314 -2.09 -15.64 7.77
C ARG A 314 -2.54 -14.93 6.50
N PHE A 315 -1.60 -14.76 5.58
CA PHE A 315 -1.86 -14.27 4.24
C PHE A 315 -1.39 -15.29 3.22
N GLU A 316 -2.04 -15.30 2.06
CA GLU A 316 -1.75 -16.15 0.92
C GLU A 316 -1.21 -15.29 -0.23
N LEU A 317 -0.17 -15.76 -0.91
CA LEU A 317 0.39 -15.09 -2.09
C LEU A 317 -0.63 -15.18 -3.23
N ALA A 318 -1.15 -14.04 -3.66
CA ALA A 318 -2.10 -13.92 -4.77
C ALA A 318 -1.40 -13.69 -6.11
N SER A 319 -0.32 -12.92 -6.12
CA SER A 319 0.53 -12.69 -7.29
C SER A 319 1.92 -12.23 -6.89
N LEU A 320 2.91 -12.52 -7.73
CA LEU A 320 4.28 -12.04 -7.59
C LEU A 320 4.74 -11.54 -8.96
N LEU A 321 5.11 -10.26 -9.04
CA LEU A 321 5.77 -9.68 -10.21
C LEU A 321 7.24 -9.46 -9.88
N GLU A 322 8.08 -9.42 -10.91
CA GLU A 322 9.51 -9.15 -10.80
C GLU A 322 9.93 -8.17 -11.89
N GLU A 323 10.83 -7.24 -11.53
CA GLU A 323 11.50 -6.32 -12.45
C GLU A 323 12.81 -5.83 -11.79
N GLU A 324 13.94 -5.96 -12.49
CA GLU A 324 15.27 -5.57 -12.02
C GLU A 324 15.65 -6.14 -10.62
N GLY A 325 15.20 -7.35 -10.30
CA GLY A 325 15.43 -8.01 -9.01
C GLY A 325 14.56 -7.53 -7.85
N PHE A 326 13.68 -6.53 -8.07
CA PHE A 326 12.63 -6.18 -7.11
C PHE A 326 11.48 -7.17 -7.23
N LEU A 327 10.94 -7.58 -6.09
CA LEU A 327 9.77 -8.45 -6.04
C LEU A 327 8.55 -7.68 -5.58
N PHE A 328 7.47 -7.73 -6.36
CA PHE A 328 6.21 -7.05 -6.05
C PHE A 328 5.16 -8.09 -5.68
N GLY A 329 5.10 -8.43 -4.39
CA GLY A 329 4.19 -9.41 -3.86
C GLY A 329 2.83 -8.81 -3.54
N ARG A 330 1.75 -9.51 -3.90
CA ARG A 330 0.40 -9.20 -3.45
C ARG A 330 -0.11 -10.36 -2.61
N TYR A 331 -0.42 -10.07 -1.35
CA TYR A 331 -0.81 -11.05 -0.34
C TYR A 331 -2.23 -10.76 0.12
N ARG A 332 -3.09 -11.78 0.19
CA ARG A 332 -4.48 -11.64 0.63
C ARG A 332 -4.68 -12.38 1.93
N ARG A 333 -5.44 -11.80 2.85
CA ARG A 333 -5.75 -12.44 4.12
C ARG A 333 -6.60 -13.70 3.89
N ARG A 334 -6.28 -14.76 4.64
CA ARG A 334 -7.03 -16.02 4.66
C ARG A 334 -8.19 -15.99 5.66
#